data_AF-A0A2S8A8P5-F1
#
_entry.id   AF-A0A2S8A8P5-F1
#
_cell.length_a   1.000
_cell.length_b   1.000
_cell.length_c   1.000
_cell.angle_alpha   90.00
_cell.angle_beta   90.00
_cell.angle_gamma   90.00
#
_symmetry.space_group_name_H-M   'P 1'
#
loop_
_entity.id
_entity.type
_entity.pdbx_description
1 polymer ?
#
loop_
_entity_poly.entity_id
_entity_poly.type
_entity_poly.pdbx_seq_one_letter_code
_entity_poly.pdbx_strand_id
1 'polypeptide(L)'
;MRKIESEFSELIQKNQGIIHKICRIYTTNEEDSQDLFQEIVLQLWKSYKSFKGNSKFTTWMYRVALNTAITLFRKSNRKIDTQEIDQNLYKISQDTDYTDKQEQINNLYDAIKKLSEIDRALVLLYLDDLPYKDIAETLGITEVNARVKMKRAKIKLKEIMDKDE
;
A
#
# COMPACT_ATOMS: atom_id res chain seq x y z
N MET A 1 20.91 -0.67 -22.54
CA MET A 1 20.00 0.33 -21.94
C MET A 1 18.57 0.11 -22.43
N ARG A 2 18.26 0.38 -23.70
CA ARG A 2 16.90 0.29 -24.27
C ARG A 2 16.09 -1.00 -23.97
N LYS A 3 16.71 -2.20 -23.99
CA LYS A 3 15.99 -3.47 -23.70
C LYS A 3 15.56 -3.62 -22.24
N ILE A 4 16.44 -3.25 -21.30
CA ILE A 4 16.17 -3.33 -19.85
C ILE A 4 15.11 -2.30 -19.46
N GLU A 5 15.15 -1.12 -20.07
CA GLU A 5 14.16 -0.05 -19.88
C GLU A 5 12.77 -0.47 -20.38
N SER A 6 12.68 -1.09 -21.56
CA SER A 6 11.42 -1.61 -22.11
C SER A 6 10.83 -2.70 -21.22
N GLU A 7 11.64 -3.70 -20.86
CA GLU A 7 11.20 -4.82 -20.01
C GLU A 7 10.72 -4.33 -18.64
N PHE A 8 11.45 -3.41 -18.01
CA PHE A 8 11.03 -2.79 -16.77
C PHE A 8 9.70 -2.04 -16.93
N SER A 9 9.57 -1.24 -17.99
CA SER A 9 8.36 -0.45 -18.24
C SER A 9 7.14 -1.34 -18.44
N GLU A 10 7.27 -2.44 -19.19
CA GLU A 10 6.20 -3.43 -19.39
C GLU A 10 5.80 -4.10 -18.07
N LEU A 11 6.79 -4.50 -17.25
CA LEU A 11 6.54 -5.09 -15.95
C LEU A 11 5.84 -4.12 -15.00
N ILE A 12 6.25 -2.85 -14.97
CA ILE A 12 5.59 -1.83 -14.15
C ILE A 12 4.17 -1.59 -14.65
N GLN A 13 3.96 -1.38 -15.95
CA GLN A 13 2.64 -1.12 -16.52
C GLN A 13 1.65 -2.27 -16.24
N LYS A 14 2.12 -3.52 -16.34
CA LYS A 14 1.32 -4.71 -16.04
C LYS A 14 0.94 -4.82 -14.56
N ASN A 15 1.77 -4.30 -13.65
CA ASN A 15 1.62 -4.48 -12.20
C ASN A 15 1.34 -3.17 -11.44
N GLN A 16 1.09 -2.05 -12.13
CA GLN A 16 0.94 -0.72 -11.52
C GLN A 16 -0.22 -0.62 -10.52
N GLY A 17 -1.24 -1.49 -10.64
CA GLY A 17 -2.32 -1.59 -9.66
C GLY A 17 -1.82 -1.90 -8.25
N ILE A 18 -0.66 -2.56 -8.10
CA ILE A 18 0.00 -2.76 -6.81
C ILE A 18 0.41 -1.42 -6.20
N ILE A 19 1.05 -0.55 -6.99
CA ILE A 19 1.54 0.75 -6.53
C ILE A 19 0.35 1.63 -6.13
N HIS A 20 -0.70 1.68 -6.95
CA HIS A 20 -1.90 2.46 -6.63
C HIS A 20 -2.57 2.03 -5.33
N LYS A 21 -2.68 0.72 -5.06
CA LYS A 21 -3.23 0.23 -3.78
C LYS A 21 -2.36 0.66 -2.59
N ILE A 22 -1.04 0.61 -2.75
CA ILE A 22 -0.11 1.09 -1.71
C ILE A 22 -0.27 2.59 -1.50
N CYS A 23 -0.29 3.40 -2.56
CA CYS A 23 -0.50 4.84 -2.46
C CYS A 23 -1.80 5.15 -1.71
N ARG A 24 -2.91 4.52 -2.12
CA ARG A 24 -4.23 4.70 -1.50
C ARG A 24 -4.22 4.45 0.01
N ILE A 25 -3.36 3.58 0.53
CA ILE A 25 -3.27 3.22 1.96
C ILE A 25 -2.34 4.16 2.76
N TYR A 26 -1.35 4.76 2.12
CA TYR A 26 -0.30 5.55 2.78
C TYR A 26 -0.39 7.06 2.52
N THR A 27 -1.33 7.52 1.70
CA THR A 27 -1.57 8.94 1.43
C THR A 27 -3.02 9.36 1.69
N THR A 28 -3.25 10.66 1.80
CA THR A 28 -4.55 11.27 2.08
C THR A 28 -5.08 12.10 0.92
N ASN A 29 -4.20 12.76 0.16
CA ASN A 29 -4.55 13.55 -1.03
C ASN A 29 -3.91 12.97 -2.31
N GLU A 30 -4.35 13.50 -3.45
CA GLU A 30 -3.91 13.05 -4.78
C GLU A 30 -2.47 13.44 -5.09
N GLU A 31 -2.01 14.61 -4.63
CA GLU A 31 -0.64 15.09 -4.85
C GLU A 31 0.37 14.16 -4.17
N ASP A 32 0.18 13.87 -2.89
CA ASP A 32 0.97 12.90 -2.12
C ASP A 32 0.93 11.50 -2.76
N SER A 33 -0.23 11.11 -3.32
CA SER A 33 -0.42 9.82 -4.00
C SER A 33 0.45 9.73 -5.26
N GLN A 34 0.47 10.79 -6.07
CA GLN A 34 1.28 10.88 -7.29
C GLN A 34 2.77 10.94 -6.96
N ASP A 35 3.17 11.71 -5.95
CA ASP A 35 4.54 11.80 -5.49
C ASP A 35 5.05 10.45 -4.96
N LEU A 36 4.24 9.77 -4.14
CA LEU A 36 4.57 8.44 -3.64
C LEU A 36 4.66 7.43 -4.78
N PHE A 37 3.77 7.49 -5.77
CA PHE A 37 3.82 6.62 -6.94
C PHE A 37 5.14 6.79 -7.69
N GLN A 38 5.52 8.04 -7.97
CA GLN A 38 6.77 8.35 -8.67
C GLN A 38 7.99 7.90 -7.88
N GLU A 39 8.03 8.14 -6.58
CA GLU A 39 9.14 7.70 -5.73
C GLU A 39 9.23 6.17 -5.69
N ILE A 40 8.10 5.45 -5.60
CA ILE A 40 8.10 3.99 -5.68
C ILE A 40 8.68 3.50 -7.01
N VAL A 41 8.23 4.06 -8.14
CA VAL A 41 8.76 3.68 -9.47
C VAL A 41 10.26 3.97 -9.57
N LEU A 42 10.72 5.11 -9.04
CA LEU A 42 12.13 5.47 -9.00
C LEU A 42 12.95 4.46 -8.18
N GLN A 43 12.47 4.07 -6.99
CA GLN A 43 13.15 3.10 -6.15
C GLN A 43 13.16 1.69 -6.77
N LEU A 44 12.06 1.31 -7.45
CA LEU A 44 12.01 0.08 -8.23
C LEU A 44 13.06 0.11 -9.34
N TRP A 45 13.16 1.19 -10.11
CA TRP A 45 14.15 1.33 -11.18
C TRP A 45 15.59 1.23 -10.66
N LYS A 46 15.92 1.98 -9.59
CA LYS A 46 17.24 1.93 -8.93
C LYS A 46 17.60 0.51 -8.48
N SER A 47 16.60 -0.23 -8.01
CA SER A 47 16.77 -1.58 -7.47
C SER A 47 16.69 -2.68 -8.54
N TYR A 48 16.16 -2.40 -9.73
CA TYR A 48 15.81 -3.42 -10.73
C TYR A 48 17.00 -4.27 -11.15
N LYS A 49 18.17 -3.65 -11.37
CA LYS A 49 19.40 -4.39 -11.75
C LYS A 49 19.89 -5.38 -10.69
N SER A 50 19.47 -5.21 -9.43
CA SER A 50 19.82 -6.10 -8.32
C SER A 50 18.79 -7.21 -8.10
N PHE A 51 17.67 -7.18 -8.83
CA PHE A 51 16.67 -8.24 -8.74
C PHE A 51 17.22 -9.52 -9.38
N LYS A 52 17.45 -10.54 -8.55
CA LYS A 52 18.08 -11.81 -8.96
C LYS A 52 17.08 -12.88 -9.43
N GLY A 53 15.78 -12.60 -9.44
CA GLY A 53 14.75 -13.59 -9.85
C GLY A 53 14.49 -14.72 -8.84
N ASN A 54 14.98 -14.61 -7.61
CA ASN A 54 14.77 -15.62 -6.56
C ASN A 54 13.33 -15.67 -6.00
N SER A 55 12.49 -14.71 -6.39
CA SER A 55 11.07 -14.64 -6.05
C SER A 55 10.29 -14.13 -7.26
N LYS A 56 8.96 -14.18 -7.20
CA LYS A 56 8.12 -13.52 -8.21
C LYS A 56 8.43 -12.03 -8.24
N PHE A 57 8.40 -11.44 -9.44
CA PHE A 57 8.61 -10.00 -9.61
C PHE A 57 7.66 -9.18 -8.73
N THR A 58 6.38 -9.58 -8.63
CA THR A 58 5.38 -8.91 -7.79
C THR A 58 5.75 -8.94 -6.31
N THR A 59 6.23 -10.06 -5.77
CA THR A 59 6.72 -10.17 -4.38
C THR A 59 7.88 -9.21 -4.12
N TRP A 60 8.86 -9.16 -5.03
CA TRP A 60 9.96 -8.21 -4.94
C TRP A 60 9.47 -6.75 -5.03
N MET A 61 8.51 -6.48 -5.93
CA MET A 61 7.92 -5.16 -6.14
C MET A 61 7.18 -4.66 -4.89
N TYR A 62 6.38 -5.52 -4.24
CA TYR A 62 5.76 -5.20 -2.95
C TYR A 62 6.78 -4.81 -1.90
N ARG A 63 7.88 -5.58 -1.78
CA ARG A 63 8.93 -5.30 -0.80
C ARG A 63 9.55 -3.92 -1.01
N VAL A 64 9.90 -3.57 -2.24
CA VAL A 64 10.47 -2.25 -2.53
C VAL A 64 9.43 -1.16 -2.29
N ALA A 65 8.21 -1.32 -2.83
CA ALA A 65 7.15 -0.31 -2.75
C ALA A 65 6.70 -0.04 -1.30
N LEU A 66 6.46 -1.09 -0.50
CA LEU A 66 6.04 -0.95 0.89
C LEU A 66 7.14 -0.33 1.76
N ASN A 67 8.40 -0.72 1.56
CA ASN A 67 9.51 -0.11 2.29
C ASN A 67 9.63 1.39 1.99
N THR A 68 9.48 1.78 0.72
CA THR A 68 9.45 3.18 0.31
C THR A 68 8.28 3.93 0.95
N ALA A 69 7.05 3.40 0.82
CA ALA A 69 5.84 4.03 1.36
C ALA A 69 5.89 4.20 2.88
N ILE A 70 6.26 3.15 3.62
CA ILE A 70 6.38 3.20 5.09
C ILE A 70 7.47 4.20 5.50
N THR A 71 8.60 4.23 4.79
CA THR A 71 9.69 5.18 5.10
C THR A 71 9.23 6.62 4.92
N LEU A 72 8.53 6.94 3.82
CA LEU A 72 8.01 8.28 3.59
C LEU A 72 6.88 8.64 4.56
N PHE A 73 5.95 7.72 4.81
CA PHE A 73 4.87 7.89 5.78
C PHE A 73 5.40 8.24 7.18
N ARG A 74 6.42 7.52 7.66
CA ARG A 74 7.09 7.82 8.94
C ARG A 74 7.80 9.17 8.94
N LYS A 75 8.38 9.59 7.81
CA LYS A 75 9.04 10.90 7.69
C LYS A 75 8.03 12.03 7.71
N SER A 76 6.90 11.89 7.01
CA SER A 76 5.81 12.86 6.99
C SER A 76 5.23 13.05 8.39
N ASN A 77 4.85 11.97 9.07
CA ASN A 77 4.30 12.04 10.44
C ASN A 77 5.26 12.57 11.51
N ARG A 78 6.58 12.62 11.24
CA ARG A 78 7.58 13.20 12.16
C ARG A 78 7.76 14.71 11.96
N LYS A 79 7.36 15.25 10.80
CA LYS A 79 7.31 16.69 10.57
C LYS A 79 5.99 17.16 11.15
N ILE A 80 6.01 17.69 12.37
CA ILE A 80 4.82 18.21 13.04
C ILE A 80 4.19 19.32 12.19
N ASP A 81 2.93 19.06 11.82
CA ASP A 81 1.79 19.94 11.60
C ASP A 81 2.10 21.45 11.44
N THR A 82 2.54 21.86 10.26
CA THR A 82 2.04 23.14 9.74
C THR A 82 0.57 22.91 9.44
N GLN A 83 -0.31 23.43 10.30
CA GLN A 83 -1.75 23.49 10.03
C GLN A 83 -1.97 24.24 8.72
N GLU A 84 -1.99 23.51 7.62
CA GLU A 84 -2.68 23.96 6.44
C GLU A 84 -4.16 23.87 6.78
N ILE A 85 -4.76 25.05 6.85
CA ILE A 85 -6.19 25.30 7.01
C ILE A 85 -6.96 24.29 6.17
N ASP A 86 -7.93 23.64 6.81
CA ASP A 86 -8.94 22.73 6.27
C ASP A 86 -9.36 23.12 4.83
N GLN A 87 -8.61 22.64 3.85
CA GLN A 87 -8.93 22.77 2.44
C GLN A 87 -9.34 21.40 1.94
N ASN A 88 -10.55 21.04 2.36
CA ASN A 88 -11.29 19.88 1.94
C ASN A 88 -10.61 18.56 2.29
N LEU A 89 -11.17 17.90 3.31
CA LEU A 89 -11.64 16.53 3.12
C LEU A 89 -12.10 16.40 1.66
N TYR A 90 -11.25 15.86 0.79
CA TYR A 90 -11.68 15.40 -0.52
C TYR A 90 -12.62 14.23 -0.26
N LYS A 91 -13.86 14.54 0.15
CA LYS A 91 -15.00 13.84 -0.38
C LYS A 91 -14.77 13.88 -1.88
N ILE A 92 -14.37 12.74 -2.42
CA ILE A 92 -14.65 12.44 -3.81
C ILE A 92 -16.18 12.32 -3.86
N SER A 93 -16.86 13.46 -3.81
CA SER A 93 -18.22 13.62 -4.30
C SER A 93 -18.10 13.60 -5.81
N GLN A 94 -17.74 12.45 -6.37
CA GLN A 94 -18.19 12.13 -7.71
C GLN A 94 -19.66 11.76 -7.52
N ASP A 95 -20.54 12.64 -7.99
CA ASP A 95 -21.92 12.30 -8.33
C ASP A 95 -21.87 11.17 -9.37
N THR A 96 -21.73 9.96 -8.87
CA THR A 96 -21.81 8.71 -9.59
C THR A 96 -22.68 7.82 -8.73
N ASP A 97 -23.66 7.15 -9.31
CA ASP A 97 -24.40 6.06 -8.68
C ASP A 97 -23.41 5.06 -8.09
N TYR A 98 -23.03 5.27 -6.83
CA TYR A 98 -22.12 4.39 -6.13
C TYR A 98 -22.91 3.12 -5.89
N THR A 99 -22.59 2.07 -6.63
CA THR A 99 -23.05 0.73 -6.28
C THR A 99 -22.60 0.44 -4.83
N ASP A 100 -23.43 -0.22 -4.02
CA ASP A 100 -23.13 -0.61 -2.63
C ASP A 100 -21.71 -1.19 -2.47
N LYS A 101 -21.22 -1.89 -3.51
CA LYS A 101 -19.89 -2.48 -3.56
C LYS A 101 -18.74 -1.46 -3.50
N GLN A 102 -18.87 -0.30 -4.15
CA GLN A 102 -17.81 0.71 -4.18
C GLN A 102 -17.71 1.42 -2.83
N GLU A 103 -18.84 1.66 -2.18
CA GLU A 103 -18.91 2.18 -0.82
C GLU A 103 -18.29 1.20 0.18
N GLN A 104 -18.64 -0.10 0.11
CA GLN A 104 -18.01 -1.14 0.94
C GLN A 104 -16.49 -1.19 0.77
N ILE A 105 -15.99 -1.04 -0.47
CA ILE A 105 -14.55 -0.97 -0.74
C ILE A 105 -13.94 0.26 -0.07
N ASN A 106 -14.57 1.43 -0.19
CA ASN A 106 -14.07 2.66 0.43
C ASN A 106 -14.00 2.52 1.95
N ASN A 107 -15.06 2.02 2.58
CA ASN A 107 -15.13 1.78 4.03
C ASN A 107 -14.04 0.80 4.49
N LEU A 108 -13.75 -0.24 3.70
CA LEU A 108 -12.64 -1.16 3.99
C LEU A 108 -11.28 -0.45 3.94
N TYR A 109 -11.03 0.38 2.93
CA TYR A 109 -9.78 1.15 2.84
C TYR A 109 -9.62 2.11 4.03
N ASP A 110 -10.68 2.78 4.44
CA ASP A 110 -10.68 3.69 5.59
C ASP A 110 -10.44 2.94 6.91
N ALA A 111 -11.06 1.76 7.07
CA ALA A 111 -10.79 0.89 8.21
C ALA A 111 -9.33 0.40 8.24
N ILE A 112 -8.76 0.03 7.09
CA ILE A 112 -7.35 -0.37 7.01
C ILE A 112 -6.44 0.81 7.39
N LYS A 113 -6.73 2.04 6.97
CA LYS A 113 -5.96 3.23 7.37
C LYS A 113 -5.93 3.44 8.89
N LYS A 114 -6.91 2.97 9.65
CA LYS A 114 -6.90 3.03 11.13
C LYS A 114 -5.97 1.97 11.78
N LEU A 115 -5.37 1.06 11.01
CA LEU A 115 -4.37 0.10 11.49
C LEU A 115 -2.97 0.71 11.60
N SER A 116 -2.09 0.01 12.32
CA SER A 116 -0.67 0.36 12.35
C SER A 116 -0.05 0.22 10.96
N GLU A 117 0.97 1.01 10.64
CA GLU A 117 1.60 1.03 9.30
C GLU A 117 2.06 -0.35 8.80
N ILE A 118 2.48 -1.24 9.70
CA ILE A 118 2.89 -2.62 9.35
C ILE A 118 1.67 -3.51 9.16
N ASP A 119 0.63 -3.34 9.99
CA ASP A 119 -0.60 -4.13 9.86
C ASP A 119 -1.38 -3.74 8.58
N ARG A 120 -1.29 -2.47 8.14
CA ARG A 120 -1.78 -2.02 6.81
C ARG A 120 -1.15 -2.84 5.68
N ALA A 121 0.17 -2.91 5.65
CA ALA A 121 0.93 -3.66 4.65
C ALA A 121 0.59 -5.16 4.70
N LEU A 122 0.51 -5.72 5.90
CA LEU A 122 0.13 -7.12 6.13
C LEU A 122 -1.24 -7.45 5.55
N VAL A 123 -2.26 -6.61 5.82
CA VAL A 123 -3.62 -6.81 5.29
C VAL A 123 -3.62 -6.70 3.77
N LEU A 124 -2.94 -5.71 3.19
CA LEU A 124 -2.87 -5.53 1.75
C LEU A 124 -2.30 -6.76 1.03
N LEU A 125 -1.16 -7.28 1.51
CA LEU A 125 -0.53 -8.45 0.90
C LEU A 125 -1.40 -9.70 1.00
N TYR A 126 -2.16 -9.84 2.08
CA TYR A 126 -3.10 -10.94 2.25
C TYR A 126 -4.32 -10.85 1.34
N LEU A 127 -4.85 -9.64 1.13
CA LEU A 127 -5.95 -9.41 0.17
C LEU A 127 -5.52 -9.71 -1.27
N ASP A 128 -4.22 -9.63 -1.55
CA ASP A 128 -3.61 -10.00 -2.82
C ASP A 128 -3.21 -11.49 -2.89
N ASP A 129 -3.70 -12.31 -1.95
CA ASP A 129 -3.51 -13.76 -1.86
C ASP A 129 -2.03 -14.20 -1.80
N LEU A 130 -1.14 -13.36 -1.26
CA LEU A 130 0.23 -13.78 -1.01
C LEU A 130 0.28 -14.81 0.13
N PRO A 131 1.07 -15.89 -0.02
CA PRO A 131 1.26 -16.83 1.07
C PRO A 131 1.98 -16.16 2.24
N TYR A 132 1.66 -16.57 3.47
CA TYR A 132 2.26 -15.97 4.68
C TYR A 132 3.78 -15.96 4.70
N LYS A 133 4.42 -16.93 4.02
CA LYS A 133 5.87 -16.97 3.85
C LYS A 133 6.39 -15.75 3.09
N ASP A 134 5.77 -15.42 1.95
CA ASP A 134 6.16 -14.28 1.11
C ASP A 134 5.82 -12.96 1.81
N ILE A 135 4.69 -12.91 2.53
CA ILE A 135 4.32 -11.76 3.37
C ILE A 135 5.40 -11.51 4.44
N ALA A 136 5.81 -12.57 5.13
CA ALA A 136 6.81 -12.50 6.18
C ALA A 136 8.17 -12.02 5.64
N GLU A 137 8.60 -12.53 4.49
CA GLU A 137 9.81 -12.07 3.80
C GLU A 137 9.70 -10.60 3.37
N THR A 138 8.55 -10.20 2.83
CA THR A 138 8.28 -8.83 2.39
C THR A 138 8.36 -7.84 3.54
N LEU A 139 7.81 -8.21 4.70
CA LEU A 139 7.73 -7.35 5.88
C LEU A 139 8.92 -7.49 6.85
N GLY A 140 9.84 -8.42 6.59
CA GLY A 140 11.00 -8.67 7.47
C GLY A 140 10.61 -9.25 8.84
N ILE A 141 9.56 -10.07 8.90
CA ILE A 141 9.10 -10.74 10.14
C ILE A 141 9.09 -12.26 9.97
N THR A 142 8.81 -13.00 11.04
CA THR A 142 8.61 -14.46 10.93
C THR A 142 7.22 -14.79 10.40
N GLU A 143 7.09 -15.93 9.71
CA GLU A 143 5.81 -16.42 9.19
C GLU A 143 4.77 -16.65 10.30
N VAL A 144 5.21 -17.14 11.46
CA VAL A 144 4.35 -17.28 12.65
C VAL A 144 3.84 -15.91 13.12
N ASN A 145 4.72 -14.91 13.18
CA ASN A 145 4.33 -13.55 13.56
C ASN A 145 3.34 -12.95 12.55
N ALA A 146 3.54 -13.16 11.24
CA ALA A 146 2.60 -12.72 10.20
C ALA A 146 1.19 -13.30 10.40
N ARG A 147 1.08 -14.60 10.69
CA ARG A 147 -0.21 -15.26 11.00
C ARG A 147 -0.89 -14.68 12.24
N VAL A 148 -0.14 -14.52 13.33
CA VAL A 148 -0.66 -13.98 14.59
C VAL A 148 -1.13 -12.54 14.42
N LYS A 149 -0.32 -11.70 13.77
CA LYS A 149 -0.68 -10.32 13.45
C LYS A 149 -1.91 -10.25 12.54
N MET A 150 -2.02 -11.13 11.55
CA MET A 150 -3.19 -11.15 10.67
C MET A 150 -4.48 -11.47 11.44
N LYS A 151 -4.44 -12.47 12.34
CA LYS A 151 -5.59 -12.79 13.18
C LYS A 151 -6.04 -11.57 14.00
N ARG A 152 -5.09 -10.84 14.59
CA ARG A 152 -5.37 -9.60 15.34
C ARG A 152 -5.88 -8.48 14.45
N ALA A 153 -5.30 -8.30 13.27
CA ALA A 153 -5.72 -7.29 12.30
C ALA A 153 -7.17 -7.51 11.85
N LYS A 154 -7.57 -8.76 11.58
CA LYS A 154 -8.97 -9.11 11.23
C LYS A 154 -9.96 -8.75 12.34
N ILE A 155 -9.62 -9.06 13.60
CA ILE A 155 -10.45 -8.69 14.76
C ILE A 155 -10.59 -7.18 14.85
N LYS A 156 -9.47 -6.45 14.75
CA LYS A 156 -9.45 -4.99 14.83
C LYS A 156 -10.23 -4.34 13.68
N LEU A 157 -10.11 -4.85 12.45
CA LEU A 157 -10.89 -4.37 11.31
C LEU A 157 -12.39 -4.54 11.55
N LYS A 158 -12.81 -5.71 12.06
CA LYS A 158 -14.20 -5.95 12.41
C LYS A 158 -14.69 -4.94 13.47
N GLU A 159 -13.93 -4.75 14.56
CA GLU A 159 -14.29 -3.78 15.61
C GLU A 159 -14.36 -2.34 15.11
N ILE A 160 -13.57 -1.97 14.10
CA ILE A 160 -13.61 -0.64 13.49
C ILE A 160 -14.87 -0.50 12.65
N MET A 161 -15.15 -1.47 11.78
CA MET A 161 -16.29 -1.44 10.87
C MET A 161 -17.62 -1.51 11.62
N ASP A 162 -17.73 -2.32 12.68
CA ASP A 162 -18.92 -2.43 13.54
C ASP A 162 -19.18 -1.13 14.35
N LYS A 163 -18.22 -0.22 14.48
CA LYS A 163 -18.37 1.07 15.20
C LYS A 163 -18.69 2.25 14.28
N ASP A 164 -18.44 2.09 12.98
CA ASP A 164 -18.70 3.09 11.96
C ASP A 164 -20.12 2.90 11.33
N GLU A 165 -20.84 1.82 11.71
CA GLU A 165 -22.29 1.61 11.50
C GLU A 165 -23.14 2.24 12.62
#